data_AF-A0A965E8X7-F1
#
_entry.id   AF-A0A965E8X7-F1
#
_cell.length_a   1.000
_cell.length_b   1.000
_cell.length_c   1.000
_cell.angle_alpha   90.00
_cell.angle_beta   90.00
_cell.angle_gamma   90.00
#
_symmetry.space_group_name_H-M   'P 1'
#
loop_
_entity.id
_entity.type
_entity.pdbx_description
1 polymer ?
#
loop_
_entity_poly.entity_id
_entity_poly.type
_entity_poly.pdbx_seq_one_letter_code
_entity_poly.pdbx_strand_id
1 'polypeptide(L)'
;ASICIDLRSKALDRIDQQTYRLQAGPLMRRYLDGYLPMQAKLTFEWPEAMAALHQTQPVPQPGVQLSQHAAGAELTMIFAGRLLAAIDLRRK
;
A
#
# COMPACT_ATOMS: atom_id res chain seq x y z
N ALA A 1 17.19 18.49 0.59
CA ALA A 1 15.90 19.18 0.80
C ALA A 1 14.82 18.13 0.99
N SER A 2 13.90 18.31 1.94
CA SER A 2 12.80 17.39 2.23
C SER A 2 11.48 18.15 2.17
N ILE A 3 10.42 17.50 1.66
CA ILE A 3 9.07 18.06 1.60
C ILE A 3 8.14 17.09 2.33
N CYS A 4 7.41 17.58 3.32
CA CYS A 4 6.36 16.83 4.01
C CYS A 4 5.00 17.21 3.43
N ILE A 5 4.13 16.22 3.19
CA ILE A 5 2.77 16.42 2.69
C ILE A 5 1.85 15.59 3.57
N ASP A 6 0.81 16.21 4.11
CA ASP A 6 -0.25 15.53 4.84
C ASP A 6 -1.50 15.42 3.96
N LEU A 7 -2.09 14.22 3.93
CA LEU A 7 -3.31 13.93 3.18
C LEU A 7 -4.23 13.04 4.02
N ARG A 8 -5.54 13.30 3.95
CA ARG A 8 -6.58 12.38 4.45
C ARG A 8 -7.48 12.00 3.30
N SER A 9 -7.72 10.69 3.13
CA SER A 9 -8.59 10.17 2.09
C SER A 9 -9.33 8.93 2.58
N LYS A 10 -10.45 8.60 1.91
CA LYS A 10 -11.09 7.28 2.07
C LYS A 10 -10.33 6.29 1.20
N ALA A 11 -9.70 5.30 1.82
CA ALA A 11 -8.86 4.31 1.16
C ALA A 11 -9.34 2.85 1.34
N LEU A 12 -10.38 2.63 2.16
CA LEU A 12 -10.91 1.30 2.44
C LEU A 12 -12.18 1.05 1.63
N ASP A 13 -12.14 0.02 0.80
CA ASP A 13 -13.26 -0.47 0.01
C ASP A 13 -13.61 -1.90 0.42
N ARG A 14 -14.90 -2.26 0.31
CA ARG A 14 -15.36 -3.64 0.50
C ARG A 14 -15.48 -4.29 -0.88
N ILE A 15 -14.70 -5.35 -1.11
CA ILE A 15 -14.70 -6.08 -2.39
C ILE A 15 -15.81 -7.14 -2.39
N ASP A 16 -15.97 -7.85 -1.27
CA ASP A 16 -17.03 -8.84 -1.08
C ASP A 16 -17.45 -8.93 0.42
N GLN A 17 -18.17 -9.98 0.83
CA GLN A 17 -18.65 -10.12 2.21
C GLN A 17 -17.53 -10.29 3.26
N GLN A 18 -16.36 -10.78 2.86
CA GLN A 18 -15.23 -11.11 3.72
C GLN A 18 -13.96 -10.33 3.37
N THR A 19 -13.88 -9.73 2.18
CA THR A 19 -12.67 -9.09 1.67
C THR A 19 -12.81 -7.58 1.62
N TYR A 20 -11.81 -6.91 2.19
CA TYR A 20 -11.64 -5.47 2.15
C TYR A 20 -10.35 -5.13 1.41
N ARG A 21 -10.35 -4.04 0.65
CA ARG A 21 -9.18 -3.52 -0.03
C ARG A 21 -8.78 -2.18 0.56
N LEU A 22 -7.53 -2.07 0.99
CA LEU A 22 -6.90 -0.80 1.35
C LEU A 22 -6.05 -0.30 0.18
N GLN A 23 -6.37 0.87 -0.35
CA GLN A 23 -5.66 1.50 -1.46
C GLN A 23 -4.68 2.56 -0.95
N ALA A 24 -3.41 2.43 -1.31
CA ALA A 24 -2.36 3.43 -1.03
C ALA A 24 -2.03 4.30 -2.26
N GLY A 25 -2.91 4.31 -3.26
CA GLY A 25 -2.73 5.07 -4.50
C GLY A 25 -4.02 5.24 -5.31
N PRO A 26 -3.97 5.93 -6.46
CA PRO A 26 -2.76 6.42 -7.10
C PRO A 26 -2.23 7.70 -6.45
N LEU A 27 -1.01 7.66 -5.94
CA LEU A 27 -0.27 8.88 -5.62
C LEU A 27 0.43 9.33 -6.92
N MET A 28 -0.15 10.33 -7.59
CA MET A 28 0.48 10.96 -8.76
C MET A 28 1.13 12.27 -8.31
N ARG A 29 2.39 12.49 -8.67
CA ARG A 29 3.06 13.76 -8.43
C ARG A 29 3.44 14.34 -9.78
N ARG A 30 2.47 14.96 -10.48
CA ARG A 30 2.63 15.55 -11.84
C ARG A 30 3.96 16.28 -12.10
N TYR A 31 4.60 16.81 -11.05
CA TYR A 31 5.87 17.54 -11.11
C TYR A 31 7.15 16.74 -10.81
N LEU A 32 7.10 15.57 -10.15
CA LEU A 32 8.26 14.69 -9.92
C LEU A 32 8.27 13.44 -10.80
N ASP A 33 7.30 13.29 -11.71
CA ASP A 33 7.10 12.11 -12.57
C ASP A 33 8.20 11.92 -13.65
N GLY A 34 9.32 12.64 -13.56
CA GLY A 34 10.44 12.55 -14.50
C GLY A 34 11.40 11.40 -14.17
N TYR A 35 11.11 10.20 -14.68
CA TYR A 35 12.09 9.17 -15.10
C TYR A 35 12.99 8.45 -14.09
N LEU A 36 13.10 8.86 -12.82
CA LEU A 36 14.01 8.20 -11.86
C LEU A 36 13.29 7.16 -10.99
N PRO A 37 13.88 5.96 -10.78
CA PRO A 37 13.36 4.99 -9.82
C PRO A 37 13.29 5.59 -8.42
N MET A 38 12.13 5.49 -7.79
CA MET A 38 11.88 5.95 -6.42
C MET A 38 11.58 4.77 -5.52
N GLN A 39 12.05 4.83 -4.27
CA GLN A 39 11.68 3.88 -3.23
C GLN A 39 10.48 4.41 -2.45
N ALA A 40 9.45 3.58 -2.31
CA ALA A 40 8.30 3.80 -1.44
C ALA A 40 8.33 2.80 -0.28
N LYS A 41 7.98 3.28 0.91
CA LYS A 41 7.69 2.45 2.09
C LYS A 41 6.25 2.75 2.51
N LEU A 42 5.41 1.73 2.49
CA LEU A 42 4.00 1.80 2.84
C LEU A 42 3.74 0.97 4.08
N THR A 43 3.15 1.58 5.10
CA THR A 43 2.76 0.90 6.34
C THR A 43 1.24 0.82 6.40
N PHE A 44 0.74 -0.40 6.62
CA PHE A 44 -0.67 -0.69 6.76
C PHE A 44 -0.93 -1.27 8.15
N GLU A 45 -1.95 -0.75 8.82
CA GLU A 45 -2.31 -1.17 10.17
C GLU A 45 -3.79 -1.56 10.19
N TRP A 46 -4.11 -2.63 10.92
CA TRP A 46 -5.48 -3.06 11.14
C TRP A 46 -5.61 -3.71 12.53
N PRO A 47 -6.82 -3.74 13.11
CA PRO A 47 -7.03 -4.48 14.36
C PRO A 47 -6.80 -5.98 14.12
N GLU A 48 -5.88 -6.59 14.87
CA GLU A 48 -5.52 -8.01 14.75
C GLU A 48 -6.74 -8.94 14.83
N ALA A 49 -7.70 -8.63 15.71
CA ALA A 49 -8.91 -9.44 15.88
C ALA A 49 -9.88 -9.36 14.68
N MET A 50 -9.73 -8.37 13.79
CA MET A 50 -10.69 -8.09 12.72
C MET A 50 -10.34 -8.78 11.40
N ALA A 51 -9.06 -8.81 11.04
CA ALA A 51 -8.65 -9.21 9.70
C ALA A 51 -7.24 -9.83 9.66
N ALA A 52 -6.95 -10.50 8.55
CA ALA A 52 -5.63 -10.98 8.19
C ALA A 52 -5.30 -10.55 6.76
N LEU A 53 -4.02 -10.33 6.48
CA LEU A 53 -3.56 -10.05 5.12
C LEU A 53 -3.87 -11.25 4.21
N HIS A 54 -4.54 -10.98 3.10
CA HIS A 54 -4.89 -11.97 2.09
C HIS A 54 -3.98 -11.87 0.86
N GLN A 55 -3.82 -10.66 0.32
CA GLN A 55 -3.02 -10.41 -0.88
C GLN A 55 -2.45 -8.99 -0.89
N THR A 56 -1.36 -8.77 -1.62
CA THR A 56 -0.84 -7.44 -1.96
C THR A 56 -0.80 -7.24 -3.47
N GLN A 57 -0.93 -5.99 -3.89
CA GLN A 57 -0.65 -5.54 -5.24
C GLN A 57 0.33 -4.36 -5.16
N PRO A 58 1.52 -4.44 -5.78
CA PRO A 58 2.09 -5.62 -6.43
C PRO A 58 2.34 -6.77 -5.45
N VAL A 59 2.42 -7.98 -5.99
CA VAL A 59 2.85 -9.18 -5.24
C VAL A 59 4.36 -9.11 -4.97
N PRO A 60 4.88 -9.76 -3.92
CA PRO A 60 6.32 -9.79 -3.66
C PRO A 60 7.11 -10.33 -4.86
N GLN A 61 8.11 -9.56 -5.28
CA GLN A 61 8.96 -9.82 -6.44
C GLN A 61 10.25 -8.99 -6.31
N PRO A 62 11.29 -9.19 -7.13
CA PRO A 62 12.46 -8.32 -7.09
C PRO A 62 12.09 -6.83 -7.16
N GLY A 63 12.52 -6.05 -6.17
CA GLY A 63 12.14 -4.64 -6.02
C GLY A 63 10.82 -4.39 -5.30
N VAL A 64 10.15 -5.42 -4.77
CA VAL A 64 8.94 -5.36 -3.92
C VAL A 64 9.11 -6.30 -2.72
N GLN A 65 9.28 -5.76 -1.53
CA GLN A 65 9.42 -6.51 -0.29
C GLN A 65 8.20 -6.33 0.61
N LEU A 66 7.67 -7.43 1.11
CA LEU A 66 6.56 -7.46 2.06
C LEU A 66 7.05 -8.02 3.40
N SER A 67 6.80 -7.28 4.49
CA SER A 67 6.87 -7.77 5.86
C SER A 67 5.48 -7.75 6.46
N GLN A 68 5.08 -8.81 7.16
CA GLN A 68 3.74 -8.92 7.75
C GLN A 68 3.82 -9.30 9.23
N HIS A 69 2.89 -8.77 10.01
CA HIS A 69 2.68 -9.12 11.41
C HIS A 69 1.17 -9.15 11.72
N ALA A 70 0.79 -9.55 12.93
CA ALA A 70 -0.61 -9.85 13.24
C ALA A 70 -1.56 -8.65 13.07
N ALA A 71 -1.07 -7.44 13.36
CA ALA A 71 -1.84 -6.18 13.28
C ALA A 71 -1.45 -5.26 12.10
N GLY A 72 -0.74 -5.76 11.09
CA GLY A 72 -0.27 -4.89 10.01
C GLY A 72 0.73 -5.50 9.03
N ALA A 73 1.11 -4.70 8.05
CA ALA A 73 2.11 -5.05 7.06
C ALA A 73 2.88 -3.82 6.57
N GLU A 74 4.11 -4.07 6.15
CA GLU A 74 4.98 -3.09 5.49
C GLU A 74 5.29 -3.57 4.08
N LEU A 75 5.01 -2.71 3.10
CA LEU A 75 5.33 -2.93 1.69
C LEU A 75 6.38 -1.90 1.26
N THR A 76 7.58 -2.36 0.98
CA THR A 76 8.65 -1.55 0.37
C THR A 76 8.71 -1.87 -1.11
N MET A 77 8.78 -0.86 -1.97
CA MET A 77 8.88 -1.08 -3.42
C MET A 77 9.65 0.01 -4.15
N ILE A 78 10.22 -0.36 -5.31
CA ILE A 78 10.75 0.59 -6.28
C ILE A 78 9.70 0.83 -7.37
N PHE A 79 9.40 2.09 -7.68
CA PHE A 79 8.47 2.47 -8.74
C PHE A 79 9.00 3.63 -9.58
N ALA A 80 8.50 3.77 -10.81
CA ALA A 80 8.77 4.89 -11.69
C ALA A 80 7.45 5.40 -12.29
N GLY A 81 7.28 6.72 -12.35
CA GLY A 81 6.04 7.35 -12.83
C GLY A 81 4.90 7.25 -11.82
N ARG A 82 4.16 6.15 -11.79
CA ARG A 82 2.92 6.02 -11.01
C ARG A 82 3.03 4.96 -9.92
N LEU A 83 2.80 5.36 -8.67
CA LEU A 83 2.66 4.41 -7.56
C LEU A 83 1.24 3.83 -7.55
N LEU A 84 1.15 2.52 -7.75
CA LEU A 84 -0.06 1.73 -7.54
C LEU A 84 0.25 0.67 -6.49
N ALA A 85 -0.39 0.79 -5.33
CA ALA A 85 -0.26 -0.16 -4.25
C ALA A 85 -1.60 -0.37 -3.55
N ALA A 86 -1.93 -1.63 -3.27
CA ALA A 86 -3.11 -2.02 -2.52
C ALA A 86 -2.83 -3.29 -1.72
N ILE A 87 -3.56 -3.47 -0.63
CA ILE A 87 -3.63 -4.74 0.09
C ILE A 87 -5.07 -5.19 0.23
N ASP A 88 -5.28 -6.50 0.14
CA ASP A 88 -6.54 -7.15 0.44
C ASP A 88 -6.44 -7.79 1.82
N LEU A 89 -7.42 -7.46 2.65
CA LEU A 89 -7.60 -7.97 4.00
C LEU A 89 -8.82 -8.89 3.99
N ARG A 90 -8.65 -10.10 4.52
CA ARG A 90 -9.78 -11.00 4.77
C ARG A 90 -10.21 -10.89 6.23
N ARG A 91 -11.51 -10.73 6.45
CA ARG A 91 -12.12 -10.75 7.78
C ARG A 91 -11.87 -12.10 8.46
N LYS A 92 -11.56 -12.06 9.75
CA LYS A 92 -11.49 -13.26 10.60
C LYS A 92 -12.89 -13.75 10.97
#